data_AF-A0A938M175-F1
#
_entry.id   AF-A0A938M175-F1
#
_cell.length_a   1.000
_cell.length_b   1.000
_cell.length_c   1.000
_cell.angle_alpha   90.00
_cell.angle_beta   90.00
_cell.angle_gamma   90.00
#
_symmetry.space_group_name_H-M   'P 1'
#
loop_
_entity.id
_entity.type
_entity.pdbx_description
1 polymer ?
#
loop_
_entity_poly.entity_id
_entity_poly.type
_entity_poly.pdbx_seq_one_letter_code
_entity_poly.pdbx_strand_id
1 'polypeptide(L)'
;MNFGALDWVIVVVYLFMTFGLGVLAIRYVHGLADFLVVARELRVYLGVATLCATEIGLVTLMYFGQESYERGFSALVVGIIVCMAYFFVGQTGFLIARLRRLRIMTVPEFYGVRYSSGVRVLGAVILTVGCVLNMGIFPMLAGKFLVHTMGLQAGTLPWVISILIGFVALYTIFGGMVSVVLTDFMQYVIMILAMALTTYFALAAVGFGQIVGAVRDAYAVEGFNPIENAKYGWSFIIWAFVINFSAGALWPPGTTRALSAETPEIGKKVFWITGLTFMGRAMIPMLWGLAAFAYLKAAGQAPPQGDKIQAMPFFLGQVLPTGVIGLVVAGALAAEMSTQSGYLLC
;
A
#
# COMPACT_ATOMS: atom_id res chain seq x y z
N MET A 1 20.57 -14.04 -6.16
CA MET A 1 19.24 -14.63 -6.37
C MET A 1 19.13 -15.07 -7.82
N ASN A 2 18.53 -16.22 -8.12
CA ASN A 2 18.36 -16.72 -9.48
C ASN A 2 17.17 -16.00 -10.15
N PHE A 3 17.33 -14.73 -10.51
CA PHE A 3 16.36 -14.01 -11.32
C PHE A 3 16.42 -14.59 -12.74
N GLY A 4 15.43 -15.40 -13.11
CA GLY A 4 15.41 -16.12 -14.37
C GLY A 4 14.98 -15.23 -15.54
N ALA A 5 15.19 -15.71 -16.76
CA ALA A 5 14.65 -15.05 -17.96
C ALA A 5 13.12 -14.92 -17.90
N LEU A 6 12.43 -15.87 -17.25
CA LEU A 6 10.99 -15.85 -17.06
C LEU A 6 10.54 -14.71 -16.13
N ASP A 7 11.29 -14.40 -15.08
CA ASP A 7 10.99 -13.28 -14.18
C ASP A 7 11.13 -11.93 -14.92
N TRP A 8 12.14 -11.81 -15.78
CA TRP A 8 12.31 -10.64 -16.66
C TRP A 8 11.14 -10.43 -17.61
N VAL A 9 10.69 -11.50 -18.27
CA VAL A 9 9.54 -11.44 -19.18
C VAL A 9 8.29 -10.98 -18.43
N ILE A 10 8.03 -11.47 -17.22
CA ILE A 10 6.87 -11.07 -16.41
C ILE A 10 6.92 -9.56 -16.10
N VAL A 11 8.06 -9.03 -15.65
CA VAL A 11 8.21 -7.61 -15.32
C VAL A 11 8.05 -6.73 -16.55
N VAL A 12 8.68 -7.09 -17.67
CA VAL A 12 8.59 -6.30 -18.91
C VAL A 12 7.16 -6.29 -19.45
N VAL A 13 6.49 -7.44 -19.50
CA VAL A 13 5.09 -7.54 -19.93
C VAL A 13 4.19 -6.73 -19.02
N TYR A 14 4.40 -6.77 -17.70
CA TYR A 14 3.68 -5.94 -16.73
C TYR A 14 3.82 -4.43 -16.99
N LEU A 15 5.05 -3.94 -17.22
CA LEU A 15 5.30 -2.52 -17.47
C LEU A 15 4.60 -2.05 -18.76
N PHE A 16 4.69 -2.83 -19.83
CA PHE A 16 4.02 -2.51 -21.09
C PHE A 16 2.49 -2.58 -20.98
N MET A 17 1.93 -3.55 -20.25
CA MET A 17 0.49 -3.60 -19.99
C MET A 17 -0.01 -2.39 -19.21
N THR A 18 0.72 -1.99 -18.15
CA THR A 18 0.36 -0.82 -17.34
C THR A 18 0.36 0.45 -18.17
N PHE A 19 1.39 0.63 -19.00
CA PHE A 19 1.49 1.79 -19.90
C PHE A 19 0.43 1.79 -20.98
N GLY A 20 0.20 0.64 -21.62
CA GLY A 20 -0.81 0.49 -22.64
C GLY A 20 -2.19 0.86 -22.11
N LEU A 21 -2.54 0.41 -20.89
CA LEU A 21 -3.79 0.79 -20.23
C LEU A 21 -3.82 2.27 -19.86
N GLY A 22 -2.73 2.83 -19.36
CA GLY A 22 -2.67 4.25 -19.02
C GLY A 22 -2.84 5.15 -20.25
N VAL A 23 -2.20 4.82 -21.37
CA VAL A 23 -2.37 5.54 -22.65
C VAL A 23 -3.77 5.34 -23.21
N LEU A 24 -4.32 4.11 -23.14
CA LEU A 24 -5.69 3.83 -23.55
C LEU A 24 -6.71 4.64 -22.74
N ALA A 25 -6.42 4.90 -21.46
CA ALA A 25 -7.30 5.65 -20.58
C ALA A 25 -7.43 7.13 -20.98
N ILE A 26 -6.43 7.71 -21.66
CA ILE A 26 -6.42 9.11 -22.10
C ILE A 26 -7.65 9.42 -22.98
N ARG A 27 -8.07 8.45 -23.81
CA ARG A 27 -9.23 8.63 -24.71
C ARG A 27 -10.58 8.77 -24.00
N TYR A 28 -10.63 8.53 -22.69
CA TYR A 28 -11.84 8.63 -21.87
C TYR A 28 -11.90 9.94 -21.06
N VAL A 29 -10.87 10.79 -21.12
CA VAL A 29 -10.82 12.07 -20.40
C VAL A 29 -11.38 13.18 -21.29
N HIS A 30 -12.58 13.68 -20.96
CA HIS A 30 -13.25 14.74 -21.73
C HIS A 30 -13.35 16.08 -20.98
N GLY A 31 -13.02 16.13 -19.68
CA GLY A 31 -13.00 17.37 -18.90
C GLY A 31 -12.40 17.25 -17.49
N LEU A 32 -12.43 18.35 -16.72
CA LEU A 32 -11.80 18.44 -15.39
C LEU A 32 -12.41 17.47 -14.36
N ALA A 33 -13.72 17.19 -14.46
CA ALA A 33 -14.40 16.23 -13.60
C ALA A 33 -13.96 14.79 -13.88
N ASP A 34 -13.68 14.44 -15.14
CA ASP A 34 -13.10 13.15 -15.49
C ASP A 34 -11.67 13.07 -14.98
N PHE A 35 -10.91 14.15 -15.18
CA PHE A 35 -9.51 14.24 -14.79
C PHE A 35 -9.30 14.16 -13.27
N LEU A 36 -10.13 14.80 -12.45
CA LEU A 36 -9.94 14.85 -11.00
C LEU A 36 -10.80 13.86 -10.21
N VAL A 37 -11.96 13.44 -10.73
CA VAL A 37 -12.93 12.62 -9.96
C VAL A 37 -13.65 11.54 -10.77
N VAL A 38 -13.19 11.17 -11.97
CA VAL A 38 -13.79 10.12 -12.82
C VAL A 38 -15.29 10.35 -13.08
N ALA A 39 -15.69 11.60 -13.38
CA ALA A 39 -17.09 12.03 -13.49
C ALA A 39 -17.97 11.72 -12.26
N ARG A 40 -17.36 11.26 -11.18
CA ARG A 40 -18.00 10.71 -10.00
C ARG A 40 -18.84 9.47 -10.29
N GLU A 41 -18.38 8.59 -11.16
CA GLU A 41 -19.05 7.33 -11.50
C GLU A 41 -18.36 6.11 -10.87
N LEU A 42 -17.50 6.34 -9.87
CA LEU A 42 -16.72 5.28 -9.25
C LEU A 42 -17.64 4.33 -8.46
N ARG A 43 -17.78 3.10 -8.97
CA ARG A 43 -18.52 2.01 -8.32
C ARG A 43 -17.72 1.42 -7.17
N VAL A 44 -18.42 0.73 -6.26
CA VAL A 44 -17.84 0.13 -5.04
C VAL A 44 -16.60 -0.71 -5.32
N TYR A 45 -16.66 -1.62 -6.30
CA TYR A 45 -15.55 -2.54 -6.61
C TYR A 45 -14.28 -1.82 -7.08
N LEU A 46 -14.43 -0.82 -7.97
CA LEU A 46 -13.31 -0.01 -8.45
C LEU A 46 -12.78 0.90 -7.32
N GLY A 47 -13.65 1.50 -6.51
CA GLY A 47 -13.23 2.31 -5.37
C GLY A 47 -12.42 1.53 -4.34
N VAL A 48 -12.81 0.29 -4.04
CA VAL A 48 -12.05 -0.58 -3.12
C VAL A 48 -10.74 -0.99 -3.75
N ALA A 49 -10.75 -1.51 -4.99
CA ALA A 49 -9.54 -1.99 -5.66
C ALA A 49 -8.48 -0.89 -5.77
N THR A 50 -8.89 0.32 -6.15
CA THR A 50 -8.00 1.46 -6.32
C THR A 50 -7.46 1.96 -4.99
N LEU A 51 -8.30 2.07 -3.97
CA LEU A 51 -7.85 2.47 -2.64
C LEU A 51 -6.90 1.44 -2.02
N CYS A 52 -7.13 0.14 -2.28
CA CYS A 52 -6.20 -0.91 -1.90
C CYS A 52 -4.88 -0.79 -2.64
N ALA A 53 -4.93 -0.59 -3.97
CA ALA A 53 -3.73 -0.52 -4.78
C ALA A 53 -2.80 0.62 -4.35
N THR A 54 -3.38 1.80 -4.11
CA THR A 54 -2.62 3.01 -3.78
C THR A 54 -1.94 2.93 -2.41
N GLU A 55 -2.50 2.15 -1.49
CA GLU A 55 -2.06 2.08 -0.09
C GLU A 55 -1.23 0.82 0.21
N ILE A 56 -1.14 -0.13 -0.72
CA ILE A 56 -0.18 -1.23 -0.66
C ILE A 56 1.12 -0.72 -1.29
N GLY A 57 2.06 -0.21 -0.49
CA GLY A 57 3.42 0.15 -0.93
C GLY A 57 4.45 -0.90 -0.50
N LEU A 58 5.54 -1.08 -1.25
CA LEU A 58 6.61 -2.03 -0.90
C LEU A 58 7.22 -1.70 0.46
N VAL A 59 7.42 -0.40 0.69
CA VAL A 59 7.89 0.16 1.96
C VAL A 59 7.03 -0.33 3.12
N THR A 60 5.71 -0.27 2.95
CA THR A 60 4.76 -0.70 3.97
C THR A 60 4.82 -2.20 4.22
N LEU A 61 4.94 -3.02 3.17
CA LEU A 61 5.12 -4.48 3.32
C LEU A 61 6.36 -4.77 4.17
N MET A 62 7.48 -4.08 3.89
CA MET A 62 8.75 -4.23 4.62
C MET A 62 8.63 -3.82 6.08
N TYR A 63 8.01 -2.67 6.38
CA TYR A 63 7.77 -2.23 7.75
C TYR A 63 6.87 -3.19 8.54
N PHE A 64 5.79 -3.69 7.93
CA PHE A 64 4.92 -4.66 8.59
C PHE A 64 5.62 -6.00 8.83
N GLY A 65 6.44 -6.44 7.87
CA GLY A 65 7.32 -7.59 8.06
C GLY A 65 8.27 -7.38 9.26
N GLN A 66 8.95 -6.23 9.34
CA GLN A 66 9.84 -5.90 10.46
C GLN A 66 9.09 -5.89 11.81
N GLU A 67 7.95 -5.21 11.90
CA GLU A 67 7.19 -5.08 13.15
C GLU A 67 6.79 -6.45 13.72
N SER A 68 6.34 -7.37 12.86
CA SER A 68 6.01 -8.74 13.26
C SER A 68 7.26 -9.58 13.60
N TYR A 69 8.37 -9.38 12.91
CA TYR A 69 9.65 -10.02 13.21
C TYR A 69 10.17 -9.57 14.59
N GLU A 70 9.90 -8.34 15.00
CA GLU A 70 10.34 -7.82 16.29
C GLU A 70 9.42 -8.17 17.45
N ARG A 71 8.12 -8.36 17.19
CA ARG A 71 7.09 -8.34 18.25
C ARG A 71 6.13 -9.53 18.21
N GLY A 72 6.30 -10.46 17.27
CA GLY A 72 5.43 -11.63 17.17
C GLY A 72 4.03 -11.31 16.67
N PHE A 73 3.06 -12.15 17.02
CA PHE A 73 1.65 -12.00 16.68
C PHE A 73 1.00 -10.73 17.27
N SER A 74 1.59 -10.13 18.30
CA SER A 74 1.09 -8.87 18.89
C SER A 74 1.00 -7.74 17.86
N ALA A 75 1.90 -7.72 16.86
CA ALA A 75 1.90 -6.72 15.79
C ALA A 75 0.62 -6.73 14.95
N LEU A 76 -0.07 -7.87 14.85
CA LEU A 76 -1.32 -7.99 14.09
C LEU A 76 -2.43 -7.06 14.61
N VAL A 77 -2.33 -6.59 15.86
CA VAL A 77 -3.25 -5.59 16.43
C VAL A 77 -3.32 -4.34 15.56
N VAL A 78 -2.23 -3.95 14.90
CA VAL A 78 -2.20 -2.78 14.01
C VAL A 78 -3.18 -2.97 12.85
N GLY A 79 -3.24 -4.16 12.25
CA GLY A 79 -4.20 -4.48 11.19
C GLY A 79 -5.65 -4.41 11.66
N ILE A 80 -5.92 -4.90 12.87
CA ILE A 80 -7.26 -4.85 13.49
C ILE A 80 -7.66 -3.40 13.77
N ILE A 81 -6.75 -2.58 14.31
CA ILE A 81 -6.99 -1.16 14.58
C ILE A 81 -7.30 -0.40 13.30
N VAL A 82 -6.53 -0.63 12.23
CA VAL A 82 -6.77 -0.01 10.91
C VAL A 82 -8.14 -0.42 10.38
N CYS A 83 -8.48 -1.70 10.45
CA CYS A 83 -9.80 -2.20 10.04
C CYS A 83 -10.93 -1.49 10.79
N MET A 84 -10.84 -1.43 12.12
CA MET A 84 -11.84 -0.75 12.96
C MET A 84 -11.92 0.74 12.61
N ALA A 85 -10.80 1.43 12.49
CA ALA A 85 -10.78 2.86 12.17
C ALA A 85 -11.50 3.16 10.83
N TYR A 86 -11.16 2.43 9.77
CA TYR A 86 -11.78 2.59 8.44
C TYR A 86 -13.25 2.15 8.42
N PHE A 87 -13.59 1.11 9.16
CA PHE A 87 -14.96 0.67 9.38
C PHE A 87 -15.79 1.78 10.05
N PHE A 88 -15.27 2.41 11.11
CA PHE A 88 -15.95 3.52 11.78
C PHE A 88 -16.11 4.73 10.86
N VAL A 89 -15.09 5.07 10.07
CA VAL A 89 -15.17 6.14 9.06
C VAL A 89 -16.26 5.83 8.02
N GLY A 90 -16.30 4.60 7.50
CA GLY A 90 -17.30 4.14 6.53
C GLY A 90 -18.72 4.10 7.12
N GLN A 91 -18.90 3.54 8.31
CA GLN A 91 -20.23 3.38 8.93
C GLN A 91 -20.82 4.71 9.38
N THR A 92 -20.02 5.55 10.06
CA THR A 92 -20.47 6.87 10.49
C THR A 92 -20.73 7.77 9.28
N GLY A 93 -19.89 7.67 8.24
CA GLY A 93 -19.92 8.57 7.08
C GLY A 93 -19.79 10.03 7.48
N PHE A 94 -19.30 10.32 8.70
CA PHE A 94 -19.35 11.63 9.32
C PHE A 94 -18.69 12.70 8.45
N LEU A 95 -17.52 12.36 7.90
CA LEU A 95 -16.79 13.19 6.95
C LEU A 95 -17.16 12.86 5.49
N ILE A 96 -17.02 11.61 5.06
CA ILE A 96 -17.18 11.21 3.66
C ILE A 96 -18.54 11.62 3.08
N ALA A 97 -19.65 11.35 3.79
CA ALA A 97 -20.97 11.66 3.27
C ALA A 97 -21.26 13.17 3.24
N ARG A 98 -20.59 13.97 4.08
CA ARG A 98 -20.67 15.44 4.02
C ARG A 98 -19.82 15.99 2.89
N LEU A 99 -18.56 15.57 2.81
CA LEU A 99 -17.63 15.97 1.75
C LEU A 99 -18.20 15.65 0.36
N ARG A 100 -18.81 14.47 0.20
CA ARG A 100 -19.47 14.07 -1.04
C ARG A 100 -20.67 14.95 -1.39
N ARG A 101 -21.51 15.29 -0.41
CA ARG A 101 -22.68 16.18 -0.60
C ARG A 101 -22.28 17.60 -1.00
N LEU A 102 -21.14 18.09 -0.53
CA LEU A 102 -20.61 19.40 -0.89
C LEU A 102 -20.11 19.48 -2.34
N ARG A 103 -19.99 18.35 -3.07
CA ARG A 103 -19.53 18.31 -4.46
C ARG A 103 -18.18 19.03 -4.68
N ILE A 104 -17.33 19.04 -3.66
CA ILE A 104 -15.94 19.48 -3.75
C ILE A 104 -15.09 18.41 -4.44
N MET A 105 -13.96 18.82 -5.00
CA MET A 105 -12.99 17.93 -5.67
C MET A 105 -11.73 17.68 -4.84
N THR A 106 -11.41 18.57 -3.89
CA THR A 106 -10.19 18.45 -3.07
C THR A 106 -10.44 18.74 -1.59
N VAL A 107 -9.57 18.22 -0.70
CA VAL A 107 -9.63 18.53 0.74
C VAL A 107 -9.39 20.02 1.02
N PRO A 108 -8.43 20.72 0.39
CA PRO A 108 -8.25 22.15 0.61
C PRO A 108 -9.46 23.00 0.17
N GLU A 109 -10.22 22.57 -0.83
CA GLU A 109 -11.47 23.23 -1.23
C GLU A 109 -12.51 23.22 -0.09
N PHE A 110 -12.60 22.13 0.68
CA PHE A 110 -13.41 22.09 1.89
C PHE A 110 -13.04 23.19 2.88
N TYR A 111 -11.74 23.44 3.09
CA TYR A 111 -11.28 24.51 3.99
C TYR A 111 -11.70 25.90 3.50
N GLY A 112 -11.76 26.10 2.17
CA GLY A 112 -12.25 27.33 1.57
C GLY A 112 -13.74 27.54 1.80
N VAL A 113 -14.55 26.50 1.63
CA VAL A 113 -16.01 26.56 1.85
C VAL A 113 -16.35 26.75 3.33
N ARG A 114 -15.60 26.09 4.23
CA ARG A 114 -15.91 26.10 5.67
C ARG A 114 -15.31 27.29 6.43
N TYR A 115 -14.15 27.79 6.00
CA TYR A 115 -13.40 28.83 6.72
C TYR A 115 -13.17 30.05 5.82
N SER A 116 -12.06 30.09 5.08
CA SER A 116 -11.70 31.22 4.22
C SER A 116 -10.71 30.82 3.13
N SER A 117 -10.52 31.70 2.14
CA SER A 117 -9.54 31.51 1.06
C SER A 117 -8.10 31.37 1.58
N GLY A 118 -7.73 32.08 2.65
CA GLY A 118 -6.40 31.96 3.27
C GLY A 118 -6.15 30.57 3.86
N VAL A 119 -7.14 29.98 4.55
CA VAL A 119 -7.02 28.63 5.12
C VAL A 119 -6.98 27.57 4.01
N ARG A 120 -7.70 27.79 2.89
CA ARG A 120 -7.59 26.92 1.70
C ARG A 120 -6.17 26.88 1.15
N VAL A 121 -5.53 28.04 0.97
CA VAL A 121 -4.16 28.09 0.44
C VAL A 121 -3.17 27.45 1.42
N LEU A 122 -3.28 27.76 2.71
CA LEU A 122 -2.43 27.15 3.73
C LEU A 122 -2.56 25.63 3.76
N GLY A 123 -3.80 25.12 3.74
CA GLY A 123 -4.07 23.69 3.70
C GLY A 123 -3.51 23.03 2.43
N ALA A 124 -3.65 23.68 1.27
CA ALA A 124 -3.09 23.18 0.02
C ALA A 124 -1.56 23.13 0.04
N VAL A 125 -0.88 24.14 0.59
CA VAL A 125 0.58 24.17 0.71
C VAL A 125 1.07 23.06 1.64
N ILE A 126 0.49 22.93 2.83
CA ILE A 126 0.85 21.87 3.79
C ILE A 126 0.67 20.49 3.16
N LEU A 127 -0.46 20.29 2.46
CA LEU A 127 -0.75 19.04 1.79
C LEU A 127 0.26 18.72 0.68
N THR A 128 0.55 19.70 -0.18
CA THR A 128 1.51 19.56 -1.27
C THR A 128 2.89 19.20 -0.75
N VAL A 129 3.37 19.89 0.29
CA VAL A 129 4.66 19.59 0.92
C VAL A 129 4.67 18.18 1.52
N GLY A 130 3.61 17.79 2.23
CA GLY A 130 3.51 16.44 2.80
C GLY A 130 3.49 15.32 1.75
N CYS A 131 2.79 15.54 0.64
CA CYS A 131 2.76 14.61 -0.50
C CYS A 131 4.12 14.52 -1.19
N VAL A 132 4.78 15.65 -1.46
CA VAL A 132 6.13 15.68 -2.09
C VAL A 132 7.17 15.00 -1.19
N LEU A 133 7.14 15.24 0.12
CA LEU A 133 8.06 14.59 1.05
C LEU A 133 7.86 13.07 1.10
N ASN A 134 6.60 12.60 1.11
CA ASN A 134 6.32 11.16 0.97
C ASN A 134 6.84 10.61 -0.36
N MET A 135 6.61 11.34 -1.46
CA MET A 135 7.02 10.94 -2.81
C MET A 135 8.54 10.85 -2.99
N GLY A 136 9.36 11.41 -2.10
CA GLY A 136 10.81 11.22 -2.13
C GLY A 136 11.26 9.82 -1.65
N ILE A 137 10.52 9.21 -0.73
CA ILE A 137 10.91 7.96 -0.05
C ILE A 137 10.53 6.73 -0.89
N PHE A 138 9.31 6.71 -1.43
CA PHE A 138 8.76 5.56 -2.17
C PHE A 138 9.60 5.18 -3.41
N PRO A 139 9.87 6.07 -4.39
CA PRO A 139 10.66 5.74 -5.56
C PRO A 139 12.10 5.32 -5.23
N MET A 140 12.70 5.92 -4.20
CA MET A 140 14.05 5.55 -3.77
C MET A 140 14.09 4.10 -3.26
N LEU A 141 13.13 3.70 -2.43
CA LEU A 141 13.07 2.33 -1.90
C LEU A 141 12.69 1.32 -2.99
N ALA A 142 11.76 1.67 -3.88
CA ALA A 142 11.42 0.87 -5.06
C ALA A 142 12.63 0.65 -5.98
N GLY A 143 13.38 1.72 -6.27
CA GLY A 143 14.60 1.65 -7.07
C GLY A 143 15.67 0.77 -6.43
N LYS A 144 15.88 0.89 -5.10
CA LYS A 144 16.83 0.04 -4.38
C LYS A 144 16.42 -1.43 -4.44
N PHE A 145 15.13 -1.70 -4.26
CA PHE A 145 14.58 -3.05 -4.38
C PHE A 145 14.78 -3.63 -5.77
N LEU A 146 14.50 -2.87 -6.84
CA LEU A 146 14.74 -3.33 -8.21
C LEU A 146 16.21 -3.58 -8.50
N VAL A 147 17.08 -2.62 -8.20
CA VAL A 147 18.53 -2.76 -8.46
C VAL A 147 19.08 -3.98 -7.73
N HIS A 148 18.65 -4.20 -6.48
CA HIS A 148 19.04 -5.36 -5.70
C HIS A 148 18.49 -6.67 -6.27
N THR A 149 17.20 -6.70 -6.64
CA THR A 149 16.54 -7.93 -7.10
C THR A 149 16.94 -8.33 -8.51
N MET A 150 17.16 -7.35 -9.39
CA MET A 150 17.61 -7.55 -10.78
C MET A 150 19.13 -7.74 -10.89
N GLY A 151 19.88 -7.62 -9.78
CA GLY A 151 21.33 -7.73 -9.78
C GLY A 151 22.03 -6.62 -10.58
N LEU A 152 21.38 -5.47 -10.73
CA LEU A 152 21.94 -4.33 -11.45
C LEU A 152 23.01 -3.64 -10.58
N GLN A 153 23.99 -2.99 -11.24
CA GLN A 153 25.01 -2.25 -10.52
C GLN A 153 24.40 -1.08 -9.75
N ALA A 154 24.90 -0.79 -8.54
CA ALA A 154 24.39 0.29 -7.69
C ALA A 154 24.36 1.67 -8.38
N GLY A 155 25.29 1.93 -9.31
CA GLY A 155 25.32 3.16 -10.11
C GLY A 155 24.14 3.33 -11.08
N THR A 156 23.34 2.29 -11.33
CA THR A 156 22.13 2.37 -12.18
C THR A 156 20.91 2.89 -11.44
N LEU A 157 20.97 2.99 -10.10
CA LEU A 157 19.84 3.39 -9.26
C LEU A 157 19.19 4.73 -9.67
N PRO A 158 19.94 5.82 -9.93
CA PRO A 158 19.33 7.08 -10.36
C PRO A 158 18.56 6.93 -11.67
N TRP A 159 19.10 6.18 -12.63
CA TRP A 159 18.46 5.95 -13.93
C TRP A 159 17.16 5.15 -13.81
N VAL A 160 17.18 4.07 -13.02
CA VAL A 160 15.98 3.25 -12.77
C VAL A 160 14.87 4.09 -12.14
N ILE A 161 15.21 4.91 -11.13
CA ILE A 161 14.24 5.80 -10.47
C ILE A 161 13.70 6.84 -11.45
N SER A 162 14.58 7.51 -12.22
CA SER A 162 14.17 8.52 -13.19
C SER A 162 13.25 7.95 -14.27
N ILE A 163 13.53 6.74 -14.77
CA ILE A 163 12.70 6.06 -15.76
C ILE A 163 11.32 5.72 -15.17
N LEU A 164 11.28 5.14 -13.96
CA LEU A 164 10.01 4.79 -13.31
C LEU A 164 9.15 6.03 -13.06
N ILE A 165 9.72 7.08 -12.47
CA ILE A 165 9.00 8.33 -12.21
C ILE A 165 8.53 8.97 -13.52
N GLY A 166 9.40 9.04 -14.54
CA GLY A 166 9.05 9.59 -15.84
C GLY A 166 7.89 8.85 -16.50
N PHE A 167 7.88 7.52 -16.38
CA PHE A 167 6.83 6.67 -16.91
C PHE A 167 5.49 6.88 -16.20
N VAL A 168 5.52 6.91 -14.86
CA VAL A 168 4.33 7.15 -14.03
C VAL A 168 3.79 8.56 -14.25
N ALA A 169 4.67 9.56 -14.28
CA ALA A 169 4.30 10.93 -14.55
C ALA A 169 3.62 11.06 -15.93
N LEU A 170 4.14 10.40 -16.97
CA LEU A 170 3.59 10.51 -18.32
C LEU A 170 2.14 10.05 -18.38
N TYR A 171 1.82 8.83 -17.93
CA TYR A 171 0.41 8.37 -17.99
C TYR A 171 -0.50 9.10 -17.00
N THR A 172 0.03 9.57 -15.86
CA THR A 172 -0.77 10.30 -14.86
C THR A 172 -1.12 11.70 -15.34
N ILE A 173 -0.18 12.42 -15.96
CA ILE A 173 -0.38 13.79 -16.47
C ILE A 173 -1.40 13.80 -17.61
N PHE A 174 -1.34 12.83 -18.52
CA PHE A 174 -2.25 12.80 -19.67
C PHE A 174 -3.59 12.11 -19.36
N GLY A 175 -3.60 11.12 -18.46
CA GLY A 175 -4.74 10.27 -18.21
C GLY A 175 -5.59 10.62 -16.99
N GLY A 176 -5.09 11.47 -16.08
CA GLY A 176 -5.81 11.89 -14.88
C GLY A 176 -6.30 10.71 -14.02
N MET A 177 -7.36 10.95 -13.24
CA MET A 177 -7.90 9.95 -12.30
C MET A 177 -8.49 8.74 -13.03
N VAL A 178 -9.00 8.89 -14.25
CA VAL A 178 -9.50 7.77 -15.07
C VAL A 178 -8.39 6.77 -15.35
N SER A 179 -7.20 7.26 -15.77
CA SER A 179 -6.04 6.40 -15.97
C SER A 179 -5.60 5.74 -14.67
N VAL A 180 -5.52 6.51 -13.59
CA VAL A 180 -5.12 5.99 -12.28
C VAL A 180 -6.05 4.86 -11.85
N VAL A 181 -7.37 5.05 -11.93
CA VAL A 181 -8.35 4.02 -11.54
C VAL A 181 -8.20 2.74 -12.36
N LEU A 182 -7.97 2.86 -13.67
CA LEU A 182 -7.83 1.71 -14.56
C LEU A 182 -6.52 0.95 -14.31
N THR A 183 -5.40 1.67 -14.18
CA THR A 183 -4.09 1.07 -13.88
C THR A 183 -4.09 0.45 -12.50
N ASP A 184 -4.65 1.15 -11.50
CA ASP A 184 -4.78 0.69 -10.12
C ASP A 184 -5.59 -0.61 -10.03
N PHE A 185 -6.68 -0.75 -10.79
CA PHE A 185 -7.47 -1.99 -10.80
C PHE A 185 -6.66 -3.18 -11.30
N MET A 186 -5.91 -3.01 -12.39
CA MET A 186 -5.03 -4.07 -12.91
C MET A 186 -3.91 -4.39 -11.90
N GLN A 187 -3.28 -3.36 -11.34
CA GLN A 187 -2.24 -3.47 -10.32
C GLN A 187 -2.74 -4.22 -9.08
N TYR A 188 -3.96 -3.93 -8.62
CA TYR A 188 -4.62 -4.62 -7.53
C TYR A 188 -4.76 -6.12 -7.76
N VAL A 189 -5.21 -6.52 -8.97
CA VAL A 189 -5.35 -7.95 -9.32
C VAL A 189 -4.00 -8.66 -9.27
N ILE A 190 -2.96 -8.06 -9.85
CA ILE A 190 -1.60 -8.63 -9.85
C ILE A 190 -1.07 -8.73 -8.42
N MET A 191 -1.27 -7.71 -7.59
CA MET A 191 -0.84 -7.70 -6.20
C MET A 191 -1.52 -8.79 -5.37
N ILE A 192 -2.84 -8.96 -5.50
CA ILE A 192 -3.54 -10.02 -4.76
C ILE A 192 -3.00 -11.39 -5.13
N LEU A 193 -2.79 -11.66 -6.43
CA LEU A 193 -2.22 -12.93 -6.88
C LEU A 193 -0.81 -13.13 -6.34
N ALA A 194 0.03 -12.10 -6.39
CA ALA A 194 1.38 -12.13 -5.84
C ALA A 194 1.36 -12.42 -4.33
N MET A 195 0.52 -11.71 -3.57
CA MET A 195 0.40 -11.88 -2.12
C MET A 195 -0.13 -13.27 -1.74
N ALA A 196 -1.13 -13.78 -2.47
CA ALA A 196 -1.70 -15.10 -2.22
C ALA A 196 -0.67 -16.21 -2.44
N LEU A 197 0.04 -16.18 -3.58
CA LEU A 197 1.09 -17.15 -3.88
C LEU A 197 2.26 -17.05 -2.89
N THR A 198 2.70 -15.84 -2.56
CA THR A 198 3.77 -15.62 -1.57
C THR A 198 3.40 -16.20 -0.21
N THR A 199 2.16 -15.98 0.23
CA THR A 199 1.67 -16.52 1.50
C THR A 199 1.61 -18.04 1.49
N TYR A 200 1.15 -18.64 0.38
CA TYR A 200 1.12 -20.08 0.22
C TYR A 200 2.52 -20.71 0.36
N PHE A 201 3.51 -20.21 -0.39
CA PHE A 201 4.87 -20.73 -0.35
C PHE A 201 5.57 -20.45 0.99
N ALA A 202 5.36 -19.27 1.58
CA ALA A 202 5.91 -18.92 2.90
C ALA A 202 5.40 -19.87 3.99
N LEU A 203 4.09 -20.16 4.00
CA LEU A 203 3.50 -21.10 4.95
C LEU A 203 3.87 -22.55 4.65
N ALA A 204 4.04 -22.94 3.39
CA ALA A 204 4.50 -24.28 3.02
C ALA A 204 5.95 -24.54 3.46
N ALA A 205 6.80 -23.52 3.46
CA ALA A 205 8.22 -23.65 3.82
C ALA A 205 8.46 -23.80 5.33
N VAL A 206 7.66 -23.14 6.17
CA VAL A 206 7.86 -23.12 7.64
C VAL A 206 6.76 -23.89 8.36
N GLY A 207 5.53 -23.85 7.86
CA GLY A 207 4.36 -24.39 8.55
C GLY A 207 3.87 -23.48 9.69
N PHE A 208 2.55 -23.29 9.76
CA PHE A 208 1.95 -22.39 10.75
C PHE A 208 2.25 -22.80 12.20
N GLY A 209 2.30 -24.11 12.48
CA GLY A 209 2.63 -24.62 13.83
C GLY A 209 4.05 -24.24 14.29
N GLN A 210 5.03 -24.28 13.38
CA GLN A 210 6.41 -23.88 13.70
C GLN A 210 6.50 -22.38 13.96
N ILE A 211 5.73 -21.56 13.23
CA ILE A 211 5.65 -20.11 13.47
C ILE A 211 5.13 -19.85 14.88
N VAL A 212 4.02 -20.48 15.27
CA VAL A 212 3.43 -20.32 16.60
C VAL A 212 4.39 -20.78 17.69
N GLY A 213 5.07 -21.92 17.51
CA GLY A 213 6.08 -22.41 18.45
C GLY A 213 7.25 -21.45 18.59
N ALA A 214 7.82 -20.99 17.48
CA ALA A 214 8.95 -20.07 17.47
C ALA A 214 8.64 -18.76 18.21
N VAL A 215 7.43 -18.20 18.00
CA VAL A 215 6.97 -16.98 18.67
C VAL A 215 6.76 -17.22 20.16
N ARG A 216 6.12 -18.34 20.54
CA ARG A 216 5.94 -18.71 21.96
C ARG A 216 7.27 -18.82 22.69
N ASP A 217 8.26 -19.44 22.07
CA ASP A 217 9.57 -19.66 22.68
C ASP A 217 10.41 -18.38 22.78
N ALA A 218 10.22 -17.41 21.86
CA ALA A 218 11.02 -16.19 21.83
C ALA A 218 10.40 -15.02 22.59
N TYR A 219 9.08 -14.86 22.51
CA TYR A 219 8.37 -13.66 22.96
C TYR A 219 7.39 -13.95 24.10
N ALA A 220 7.21 -15.22 24.48
CA ALA A 220 6.27 -15.64 25.51
C ALA A 220 4.88 -14.98 25.33
N VAL A 221 4.33 -14.39 26.38
CA VAL A 221 2.99 -13.76 26.35
C VAL A 221 2.99 -12.46 25.55
N GLU A 222 4.07 -11.68 25.57
CA GLU A 222 4.20 -10.42 24.82
C GLU A 222 4.12 -10.61 23.30
N GLY A 223 4.45 -11.82 22.82
CA GLY A 223 4.33 -12.21 21.43
C GLY A 223 2.90 -12.39 20.95
N PHE A 224 1.93 -12.59 21.84
CA PHE A 224 0.53 -12.84 21.50
C PHE A 224 -0.42 -11.76 22.05
N ASN A 225 -0.09 -11.17 23.19
CA ASN A 225 -0.91 -10.15 23.83
C ASN A 225 -0.35 -8.75 23.56
N PRO A 226 -1.00 -7.94 22.69
CA PRO A 226 -0.55 -6.57 22.42
C PRO A 226 -0.68 -5.63 23.62
N ILE A 227 -1.54 -5.95 24.60
CA ILE A 227 -1.72 -5.12 25.80
C ILE A 227 -0.54 -5.31 26.76
N GLU A 228 -0.05 -6.54 26.90
CA GLU A 228 1.10 -6.86 27.75
C GLU A 228 2.44 -6.54 27.08
N ASN A 229 2.46 -6.39 25.75
CA ASN A 229 3.64 -5.94 25.04
C ASN A 229 3.96 -4.48 25.40
N ALA A 230 5.16 -4.25 25.93
CA ALA A 230 5.62 -2.94 26.41
C ALA A 230 5.54 -1.80 25.37
N LYS A 231 5.48 -2.12 24.08
CA LYS A 231 5.40 -1.14 22.99
C LYS A 231 3.98 -0.89 22.48
N TYR A 232 3.03 -1.80 22.74
CA TYR A 232 1.68 -1.76 22.16
C TYR A 232 0.54 -1.53 23.15
N GLY A 233 0.79 -1.44 24.45
CA GLY A 233 -0.23 -1.25 25.49
C GLY A 233 -1.32 -0.21 25.19
N TRP A 234 -2.34 -0.10 26.05
CA TRP A 234 -3.56 0.68 25.78
C TRP A 234 -3.37 2.09 25.20
N SER A 235 -2.32 2.81 25.62
CA SER A 235 -1.96 4.12 25.08
C SER A 235 -1.67 4.08 23.57
N PHE A 236 -0.90 3.09 23.11
CA PHE A 236 -0.62 2.89 21.69
C PHE A 236 -1.87 2.50 20.92
N ILE A 237 -2.72 1.60 21.44
CA ILE A 237 -3.95 1.17 20.76
C ILE A 237 -4.87 2.37 20.52
N ILE A 238 -5.07 3.20 21.55
CA ILE A 238 -5.91 4.41 21.44
C ILE A 238 -5.29 5.41 20.47
N TRP A 239 -3.99 5.68 20.60
CA TRP A 239 -3.26 6.59 19.71
C TRP A 239 -3.34 6.11 18.25
N ALA A 240 -3.07 4.84 18.00
CA ALA A 240 -3.09 4.24 16.66
C ALA A 240 -4.51 4.28 16.07
N PHE A 241 -5.55 4.06 16.88
CA PHE A 241 -6.94 4.20 16.43
C PHE A 241 -7.25 5.63 16.01
N VAL A 242 -6.91 6.63 16.82
CA VAL A 242 -7.16 8.05 16.51
C VAL A 242 -6.41 8.49 15.26
N ILE A 243 -5.15 8.09 15.10
CA ILE A 243 -4.35 8.40 13.91
C ILE A 243 -4.94 7.74 12.66
N ASN A 244 -5.27 6.44 12.71
CA ASN A 244 -5.83 5.74 11.55
C ASN A 244 -7.24 6.22 11.20
N PHE A 245 -8.05 6.62 12.19
CA PHE A 245 -9.35 7.23 11.97
C PHE A 245 -9.21 8.58 11.27
N SER A 246 -8.27 9.41 11.73
CA SER A 246 -7.98 10.72 11.13
C SER A 246 -7.43 10.57 9.71
N ALA A 247 -6.50 9.64 9.50
CA ALA A 247 -5.97 9.31 8.18
C ALA A 247 -7.08 8.82 7.25
N GLY A 248 -7.90 7.85 7.65
CA GLY A 248 -9.02 7.38 6.82
C GLY A 248 -10.01 8.49 6.44
N ALA A 249 -10.17 9.53 7.26
CA ALA A 249 -11.12 10.59 6.98
C ALA A 249 -10.58 11.76 6.15
N LEU A 250 -9.27 12.06 6.22
CA LEU A 250 -8.68 13.29 5.67
C LEU A 250 -7.49 13.05 4.75
N TRP A 251 -6.99 11.82 4.67
CA TRP A 251 -5.86 11.49 3.81
C TRP A 251 -6.25 11.66 2.34
N PRO A 252 -5.49 12.40 1.51
CA PRO A 252 -5.94 12.79 0.17
C PRO A 252 -6.17 11.61 -0.77
N PRO A 253 -5.28 10.60 -0.87
CA PRO A 253 -5.54 9.43 -1.70
C PRO A 253 -6.86 8.72 -1.37
N GLY A 254 -7.18 8.57 -0.08
CA GLY A 254 -8.45 7.98 0.36
C GLY A 254 -9.65 8.90 0.13
N THR A 255 -9.50 10.18 0.48
CA THR A 255 -10.59 11.15 0.41
C THR A 255 -10.99 11.44 -1.03
N THR A 256 -10.05 11.54 -1.96
CA THR A 256 -10.33 11.76 -3.40
C THR A 256 -11.11 10.59 -4.02
N ARG A 257 -10.81 9.35 -3.62
CA ARG A 257 -11.57 8.15 -4.03
C ARG A 257 -12.97 8.14 -3.41
N ALA A 258 -13.12 8.64 -2.19
CA ALA A 258 -14.43 8.89 -1.57
C ALA A 258 -15.24 9.96 -2.30
N LEU A 259 -14.59 11.04 -2.73
CA LEU A 259 -15.20 12.16 -3.47
C LEU A 259 -15.62 11.75 -4.89
N SER A 260 -14.96 10.74 -5.46
CA SER A 260 -15.23 10.17 -6.79
C SER A 260 -16.33 9.10 -6.79
N ALA A 261 -16.79 8.66 -5.62
CA ALA A 261 -17.90 7.72 -5.51
C ALA A 261 -19.20 8.27 -6.12
N GLU A 262 -20.02 7.43 -6.74
CA GLU A 262 -21.30 7.84 -7.32
C GLU A 262 -22.23 8.49 -6.30
N THR A 263 -22.48 7.80 -5.19
CA THR A 263 -23.32 8.28 -4.09
C THR A 263 -22.59 8.29 -2.74
N PRO A 264 -23.05 9.06 -1.74
CA PRO A 264 -22.53 8.99 -0.38
C PRO A 264 -22.56 7.58 0.20
N GLU A 265 -23.58 6.79 -0.11
CA GLU A 265 -23.75 5.40 0.33
C GLU A 265 -22.68 4.49 -0.28
N ILE A 266 -22.35 4.69 -1.56
CA ILE A 266 -21.26 4.00 -2.25
C ILE A 266 -19.92 4.38 -1.61
N GLY A 267 -19.68 5.66 -1.33
CA GLY A 267 -18.47 6.11 -0.63
C GLY A 267 -18.31 5.44 0.74
N LYS A 268 -19.41 5.34 1.52
CA LYS A 268 -19.41 4.63 2.81
C LYS A 268 -19.09 3.14 2.66
N LYS A 269 -19.68 2.48 1.65
CA LYS A 269 -19.40 1.06 1.34
C LYS A 269 -17.96 0.83 0.90
N VAL A 270 -17.37 1.73 0.11
CA VAL A 270 -15.96 1.66 -0.29
C VAL A 270 -15.06 1.64 0.95
N PHE A 271 -15.26 2.56 1.89
CA PHE A 271 -14.45 2.60 3.12
C PHE A 271 -14.65 1.41 4.03
N TRP A 272 -15.90 0.95 4.17
CA TRP A 272 -16.21 -0.27 4.91
C TRP A 272 -15.45 -1.49 4.39
N ILE A 273 -15.55 -1.76 3.07
CA ILE A 273 -14.90 -2.92 2.46
C ILE A 273 -13.38 -2.73 2.50
N THR A 274 -12.92 -1.49 2.32
CA THR A 274 -11.48 -1.19 2.36
C THR A 274 -10.88 -1.41 3.76
N GLY A 275 -11.64 -1.25 4.84
CA GLY A 275 -11.18 -1.63 6.18
C GLY A 275 -10.75 -3.10 6.26
N LEU A 276 -11.52 -4.01 5.66
CA LEU A 276 -11.20 -5.44 5.62
C LEU A 276 -9.98 -5.74 4.74
N THR A 277 -9.86 -5.09 3.59
CA THR A 277 -8.69 -5.29 2.73
C THR A 277 -7.43 -4.70 3.34
N PHE A 278 -7.54 -3.62 4.12
CA PHE A 278 -6.41 -3.02 4.85
C PHE A 278 -5.97 -3.88 6.03
N MET A 279 -6.89 -4.61 6.65
CA MET A 279 -6.55 -5.67 7.59
C MET A 279 -5.65 -6.71 6.92
N GLY A 280 -6.06 -7.21 5.74
CA GLY A 280 -5.25 -8.14 4.95
C GLY A 280 -3.89 -7.57 4.55
N ARG A 281 -3.86 -6.30 4.11
CA ARG A 281 -2.64 -5.55 3.78
C ARG A 281 -1.64 -5.50 4.94
N ALA A 282 -2.10 -5.36 6.18
CA ALA A 282 -1.22 -5.34 7.34
C ALA A 282 -0.84 -6.76 7.80
N MET A 283 -1.82 -7.65 7.91
CA MET A 283 -1.63 -8.96 8.53
C MET A 283 -0.88 -9.95 7.63
N ILE A 284 -1.05 -9.91 6.31
CA ILE A 284 -0.38 -10.83 5.39
C ILE A 284 1.15 -10.63 5.40
N PRO A 285 1.70 -9.41 5.24
CA PRO A 285 3.15 -9.20 5.32
C PRO A 285 3.71 -9.43 6.72
N MET A 286 2.92 -9.14 7.77
CA MET A 286 3.27 -9.53 9.14
C MET A 286 3.40 -11.05 9.27
N LEU A 287 2.52 -11.83 8.64
CA LEU A 287 2.65 -13.28 8.62
C LEU A 287 3.95 -13.73 7.91
N TRP A 288 4.35 -13.05 6.84
CA TRP A 288 5.64 -13.31 6.19
C TRP A 288 6.84 -12.95 7.08
N GLY A 289 6.75 -11.87 7.87
CA GLY A 289 7.77 -11.52 8.86
C GLY A 289 7.89 -12.54 9.99
N LEU A 290 6.76 -13.09 10.46
CA LEU A 290 6.74 -14.20 11.43
C LEU A 290 7.32 -15.48 10.85
N ALA A 291 7.00 -15.80 9.59
CA ALA A 291 7.58 -16.94 8.89
C ALA A 291 9.11 -16.77 8.74
N ALA A 292 9.56 -15.57 8.36
CA ALA A 292 10.99 -15.25 8.28
C ALA A 292 11.68 -15.38 9.65
N PHE A 293 11.05 -14.92 10.73
CA PHE A 293 11.56 -15.10 12.09
C PHE A 293 11.73 -16.58 12.46
N ALA A 294 10.69 -17.38 12.25
CA ALA A 294 10.72 -18.81 12.58
C ALA A 294 11.75 -19.57 11.73
N TYR A 295 11.87 -19.24 10.44
CA TYR A 295 12.85 -19.83 9.53
C TYR A 295 14.29 -19.49 9.94
N LEU A 296 14.59 -18.21 10.16
CA LEU A 296 15.93 -17.76 10.55
C LEU A 296 16.33 -18.30 11.93
N LYS A 297 15.39 -18.31 12.89
CA LYS A 297 15.61 -18.89 14.22
C LYS A 297 15.92 -20.39 14.14
N ALA A 298 15.18 -21.14 13.31
CA ALA A 298 15.43 -22.57 13.11
C ALA A 298 16.79 -22.84 12.44
N ALA A 299 17.23 -21.96 11.55
CA ALA A 299 18.53 -22.03 10.90
C ALA A 299 19.69 -21.50 11.77
N GLY A 300 19.43 -20.90 12.93
CA GLY A 300 20.43 -20.22 13.75
C GLY A 300 21.06 -19.00 13.05
N GLN A 301 20.35 -18.40 12.09
CA GLN A 301 20.85 -17.29 11.28
C GLN A 301 20.30 -15.95 11.77
N ALA A 302 21.14 -14.92 11.72
CA ALA A 302 20.71 -13.54 11.90
C ALA A 302 20.18 -12.95 10.58
N PRO A 303 19.33 -11.91 10.63
CA PRO A 303 18.97 -11.18 9.43
C PRO A 303 20.22 -10.63 8.70
N PRO A 304 20.18 -10.47 7.37
CA PRO A 304 21.27 -9.87 6.62
C PRO A 304 21.68 -8.52 7.21
N GLN A 305 22.98 -8.31 7.39
CA GLN A 305 23.55 -7.07 7.95
C GLN A 305 23.05 -6.72 9.37
N GLY A 306 22.37 -7.65 10.05
CA GLY A 306 21.67 -7.39 11.32
C GLY A 306 20.39 -6.55 11.17
N ASP A 307 19.98 -6.23 9.95
CA ASP A 307 18.84 -5.38 9.66
C ASP A 307 17.55 -6.21 9.55
N LYS A 308 16.66 -6.04 10.54
CA LYS A 308 15.41 -6.78 10.64
C LYS A 308 14.42 -6.43 9.52
N ILE A 309 14.55 -5.26 8.89
CA ILE A 309 13.75 -4.89 7.70
C ILE A 309 14.02 -5.86 6.55
N GLN A 310 15.25 -6.38 6.46
CA GLN A 310 15.66 -7.28 5.38
C GLN A 310 15.33 -8.75 5.65
N ALA A 311 14.88 -9.10 6.86
CA ALA A 311 14.59 -10.48 7.23
C ALA A 311 13.53 -11.13 6.33
N MET A 312 12.41 -10.42 6.12
CA MET A 312 11.29 -10.91 5.30
C MET A 312 11.65 -11.01 3.81
N PRO A 313 12.23 -9.98 3.16
CA PRO A 313 12.70 -10.10 1.78
C PRO A 313 13.73 -11.22 1.58
N PHE A 314 14.66 -11.39 2.53
CA PHE A 314 15.68 -12.44 2.47
C PHE A 314 15.08 -13.85 2.55
N PHE A 315 14.16 -14.07 3.48
CA PHE A 315 13.43 -15.33 3.61
C PHE A 315 12.64 -15.65 2.34
N LEU A 316 11.84 -14.70 1.84
CA LEU A 316 11.06 -14.88 0.60
C LEU A 316 11.96 -15.19 -0.58
N GLY A 317 13.14 -14.57 -0.64
CA GLY A 317 14.16 -14.84 -1.64
C GLY A 317 14.68 -16.29 -1.70
N GLN A 318 14.56 -17.04 -0.61
CA GLN A 318 15.01 -18.44 -0.53
C GLN A 318 13.90 -19.44 -0.79
N VAL A 319 12.65 -19.09 -0.43
CA VAL A 319 11.52 -20.03 -0.45
C VAL A 319 10.66 -19.92 -1.71
N LEU A 320 10.68 -18.77 -2.39
CA LEU A 320 9.85 -18.56 -3.57
C LEU A 320 10.47 -19.22 -4.82
N PRO A 321 9.70 -19.98 -5.61
CA PRO A 321 10.18 -20.54 -6.87
C PRO A 321 10.31 -19.46 -7.96
N THR A 322 11.10 -19.78 -8.98
CA THR A 322 11.22 -18.96 -10.20
C THR A 322 9.84 -18.70 -10.82
N GLY A 323 9.57 -17.48 -11.28
CA GLY A 323 8.27 -17.03 -11.76
C GLY A 323 7.40 -16.39 -10.70
N VAL A 324 7.36 -16.94 -9.47
CA VAL A 324 6.65 -16.28 -8.35
C VAL A 324 7.44 -15.06 -7.89
N ILE A 325 8.78 -15.14 -7.89
CA ILE A 325 9.65 -13.98 -7.61
C ILE A 325 9.36 -12.85 -8.61
N GLY A 326 9.32 -13.15 -9.92
CA GLY A 326 8.98 -12.17 -10.94
C GLY A 326 7.59 -11.54 -10.73
N LEU A 327 6.60 -12.33 -10.33
CA LEU A 327 5.26 -11.83 -10.01
C LEU A 327 5.26 -10.94 -8.75
N VAL A 328 6.03 -11.28 -7.71
CA VAL A 328 6.18 -10.47 -6.50
C VAL A 328 6.86 -9.14 -6.82
N VAL A 329 7.89 -9.16 -7.67
CA VAL A 329 8.55 -7.94 -8.14
C VAL A 329 7.59 -7.09 -8.97
N ALA A 330 6.82 -7.70 -9.89
CA ALA A 330 5.79 -6.99 -10.64
C ALA A 330 4.69 -6.42 -9.72
N GLY A 331 4.27 -7.15 -8.69
CA GLY A 331 3.33 -6.70 -7.66
C GLY A 331 3.89 -5.55 -6.82
N ALA A 332 5.16 -5.62 -6.44
CA ALA A 332 5.85 -4.53 -5.73
C ALA A 332 5.98 -3.27 -6.60
N LEU A 333 6.23 -3.42 -7.90
CA LEU A 333 6.20 -2.30 -8.83
C LEU A 333 4.80 -1.74 -9.02
N ALA A 334 3.79 -2.62 -9.10
CA ALA A 334 2.39 -2.26 -9.18
C ALA A 334 1.91 -1.42 -8.01
N ALA A 335 2.24 -1.87 -6.80
CA ALA A 335 2.11 -1.13 -5.55
C ALA A 335 2.69 0.29 -5.67
N GLU A 336 3.98 0.38 -5.98
CA GLU A 336 4.71 1.65 -6.00
C GLU A 336 4.21 2.61 -7.09
N MET A 337 3.91 2.11 -8.28
CA MET A 337 3.36 2.92 -9.38
C MET A 337 1.95 3.44 -9.07
N SER A 338 1.10 2.62 -8.43
CA SER A 338 -0.22 3.03 -7.96
C SER A 338 -0.08 4.17 -6.94
N THR A 339 0.77 3.96 -5.92
CA THR A 339 1.05 4.95 -4.88
C THR A 339 1.53 6.27 -5.50
N GLN A 340 2.56 6.23 -6.36
CA GLN A 340 3.10 7.43 -7.03
C GLN A 340 2.04 8.18 -7.84
N SER A 341 1.26 7.47 -8.64
CA SER A 341 0.20 8.10 -9.44
C SER A 341 -0.91 8.70 -8.57
N GLY A 342 -1.22 8.06 -7.44
CA GLY A 342 -2.13 8.58 -6.43
C GLY A 342 -1.62 9.89 -5.82
N TYR A 343 -0.35 9.98 -5.43
CA TYR A 343 0.22 11.21 -4.86
C TYR A 343 0.37 12.33 -5.88
N LEU A 344 0.72 12.03 -7.14
CA LEU A 344 0.85 13.04 -8.20
C LEU A 344 -0.48 13.73 -8.53
N LEU A 345 -1.60 13.04 -8.30
CA LEU A 345 -2.93 13.52 -8.65
C LEU A 345 -3.66 14.23 -7.49
N CYS A 346 -3.17 14.11 -6.25
CA CYS A 346 -3.85 14.57 -5.05
C CYS A 346 -3.51 16.00 -4.63
#